data_AF-A0A8T6SP39-F1
#
_entry.id   AF-A0A8T6SP39-F1
#
_cell.length_a   1.000
_cell.length_b   1.000
_cell.length_c   1.000
_cell.angle_alpha   90.00
_cell.angle_beta   90.00
_cell.angle_gamma   90.00
#
_symmetry.space_group_name_H-M   'P 1'
#
loop_
_entity.id
_entity.type
_entity.pdbx_description
1 polymer ?
#
loop_
_entity_poly.entity_id
_entity_poly.type
_entity_poly.pdbx_seq_one_letter_code
_entity_poly.pdbx_strand_id
1 'polypeptide(L)'
;MLISSTPWNTDSVFYKIFHSEEFTDFARSHVTWRESMEPNGPLDKGTLEKIRKQFGEDPWRWKREMEAEWAEDETAWLSQSLITKCIATEKTLGEELQLWNFESIHKGCNLYAGLDLGRVKDYSALVVIEEVKHKFFLRHVKIFDLGTSYASVIGYVKTLQDRWGGFCKIRVDSTNQDYVVEDMKN
;
A
#
# COMPACT_ATOMS: atom_id res chain seq x y z
N MET A 1 29.32 -13.76 -6.52
CA MET A 1 27.98 -13.43 -5.98
C MET A 1 26.99 -13.56 -7.11
N LEU A 2 25.86 -14.24 -6.90
CA LEU A 2 24.78 -14.34 -7.90
C LEU A 2 23.58 -13.55 -7.39
N ILE A 3 23.03 -12.68 -8.24
CA ILE A 3 21.90 -11.81 -7.89
C ILE A 3 20.78 -12.12 -8.89
N SER A 4 19.58 -12.40 -8.38
CA SER A 4 18.38 -12.62 -9.17
C SER A 4 17.24 -11.81 -8.55
N SER A 5 16.52 -11.07 -9.38
CA SER A 5 15.37 -10.25 -8.99
C SER A 5 14.45 -10.09 -10.20
N THR A 6 13.16 -9.92 -9.96
CA THR A 6 12.29 -9.30 -10.96
C THR A 6 12.53 -7.79 -10.96
N PRO A 7 12.46 -7.12 -12.12
CA PRO A 7 12.51 -5.67 -12.19
C PRO A 7 11.40 -5.07 -11.33
N TRP A 8 11.74 -4.14 -10.45
CA TRP A 8 10.77 -3.53 -9.53
C TRP A 8 10.70 -2.02 -9.75
N ASN A 9 11.73 -1.31 -9.33
CA ASN A 9 11.86 0.14 -9.49
C ASN A 9 13.23 0.51 -10.10
N THR A 10 13.28 1.68 -10.73
CA THR A 10 14.49 2.18 -11.42
C THR A 10 15.53 2.77 -10.46
N ASP A 11 15.15 3.04 -9.20
CA ASP A 11 16.06 3.50 -8.15
C ASP A 11 16.71 2.35 -7.34
N SER A 12 16.45 1.09 -7.71
CA SER A 12 17.11 -0.07 -7.09
C SER A 12 18.58 -0.23 -7.48
N VAL A 13 19.35 -0.89 -6.60
CA VAL A 13 20.70 -1.38 -6.91
C VAL A 13 20.65 -2.37 -8.09
N PHE A 14 19.61 -3.19 -8.20
CA PHE A 14 19.46 -4.15 -9.31
C PHE A 14 19.33 -3.44 -10.66
N TYR A 15 18.57 -2.35 -10.74
CA TYR A 15 18.51 -1.51 -11.94
C TYR A 15 19.88 -0.94 -12.30
N LYS A 16 20.61 -0.40 -11.31
CA LYS A 16 21.97 0.14 -11.52
C LYS A 16 22.94 -0.92 -12.02
N ILE A 17 22.91 -2.14 -11.47
CA ILE A 17 23.76 -3.24 -11.92
C ILE A 17 23.54 -3.53 -13.41
N PHE A 18 22.29 -3.46 -13.90
CA PHE A 18 21.97 -3.73 -15.29
C PHE A 18 22.30 -2.58 -16.25
N HIS A 19 22.24 -1.33 -15.81
CA HIS A 19 22.27 -0.16 -16.71
C HIS A 19 23.47 0.77 -16.51
N SER A 20 24.14 0.75 -15.36
CA SER A 20 25.27 1.65 -15.08
C SER A 20 26.59 1.05 -15.56
N GLU A 21 27.52 1.92 -15.98
CA GLU A 21 28.90 1.54 -16.33
C GLU A 21 29.73 1.13 -15.10
N GLU A 22 29.31 1.57 -13.91
CA GLU A 22 29.96 1.25 -12.63
C GLU A 22 29.95 -0.25 -12.29
N PHE A 23 29.07 -1.02 -12.94
CA PHE A 23 28.87 -2.46 -12.70
C PHE A 23 29.19 -3.31 -13.94
N THR A 24 30.21 -2.93 -14.71
CA THR A 24 30.64 -3.65 -15.93
C THR A 24 31.36 -4.96 -15.62
N ASP A 25 31.78 -5.17 -14.37
CA ASP A 25 32.30 -6.42 -13.84
C ASP A 25 31.23 -7.51 -13.65
N PHE A 26 29.93 -7.13 -13.64
CA PHE A 26 28.83 -8.08 -13.61
C PHE A 26 28.46 -8.57 -15.02
N ALA A 27 28.41 -9.89 -15.19
CA ALA A 27 27.68 -10.49 -16.30
C ALA A 27 26.17 -10.27 -16.10
N ARG A 28 25.50 -9.72 -17.12
CA ARG A 28 24.07 -9.39 -17.09
C ARG A 28 23.31 -10.38 -17.95
N SER A 29 22.23 -10.94 -17.43
CA SER A 29 21.36 -11.86 -18.16
C SER A 29 19.92 -11.47 -17.94
N HIS A 30 19.20 -11.19 -19.02
CA HIS A 30 17.79 -10.92 -19.02
C HIS A 30 17.10 -12.11 -19.66
N VAL A 31 16.21 -12.78 -18.92
CA VAL A 31 15.51 -13.98 -19.37
C VAL A 31 14.02 -13.74 -19.26
N THR A 32 13.35 -13.75 -20.39
CA THR A 32 11.90 -13.54 -20.50
C THR A 32 11.14 -14.87 -20.40
N TRP A 33 9.81 -14.78 -20.33
CA TRP A 33 8.95 -15.95 -20.41
C TRP A 33 9.15 -16.76 -21.71
N ARG A 34 9.53 -16.11 -22.83
CA ARG A 34 9.74 -16.79 -24.12
C ARG A 34 10.95 -17.72 -24.08
N GLU A 35 12.03 -17.26 -23.48
CA GLU A 35 13.26 -18.05 -23.31
C GLU A 35 13.09 -19.15 -22.26
N SER A 36 12.15 -18.97 -21.34
CA SER A 36 11.78 -19.96 -20.34
C SER A 36 10.86 -21.06 -20.87
N MET A 37 10.36 -20.97 -22.11
CA MET A 37 9.44 -21.96 -22.68
C MET A 37 10.11 -23.31 -22.98
N GLU A 38 9.34 -24.39 -22.85
CA GLU A 38 9.74 -25.71 -23.34
C GLU A 38 10.07 -25.69 -24.85
N PRO A 39 11.07 -26.48 -25.31
CA PRO A 39 11.85 -27.45 -24.55
C PRO A 39 13.08 -26.88 -23.82
N ASN A 40 13.38 -25.58 -24.02
CA ASN A 40 14.64 -24.98 -23.56
C ASN A 40 14.57 -24.44 -22.12
N GLY A 41 13.36 -24.28 -21.59
CA GLY A 41 13.13 -23.89 -20.21
C GLY A 41 11.94 -24.64 -19.59
N PRO A 42 11.65 -24.36 -18.30
CA PRO A 42 10.68 -25.12 -17.51
C PRO A 42 9.21 -24.69 -17.71
N LEU A 43 8.94 -23.65 -18.51
CA LEU A 43 7.60 -23.08 -18.68
C LEU A 43 6.84 -23.78 -19.80
N ASP A 44 5.78 -24.51 -19.44
CA ASP A 44 4.87 -25.12 -20.40
C ASP A 44 3.73 -24.16 -20.82
N LYS A 45 3.09 -24.47 -21.96
CA LYS A 45 1.99 -23.65 -22.51
C LYS A 45 0.78 -23.56 -21.57
N GLY A 46 0.44 -24.65 -20.87
CA GLY A 46 -0.70 -24.69 -19.96
C GLY A 46 -0.47 -23.81 -18.73
N THR A 47 0.74 -23.80 -18.18
CA THR A 47 1.12 -22.88 -17.10
C THR A 47 1.11 -21.43 -17.56
N LEU A 48 1.65 -21.13 -18.75
CA LEU A 48 1.59 -19.78 -19.34
C LEU A 48 0.14 -19.27 -19.48
N GLU A 49 -0.78 -20.11 -19.94
CA GLU A 49 -2.21 -19.75 -20.06
C GLU A 49 -2.85 -19.48 -18.70
N LYS A 50 -2.50 -20.23 -17.66
CA LYS A 50 -2.96 -19.96 -16.29
C LYS A 50 -2.44 -18.61 -15.81
N ILE A 51 -1.17 -18.29 -16.04
CA ILE A 51 -0.58 -17.00 -15.65
C ILE A 51 -1.29 -15.86 -16.40
N ARG A 52 -1.54 -16.00 -17.71
CA ARG A 52 -2.31 -15.01 -18.50
C ARG A 52 -3.69 -14.75 -17.88
N LYS A 53 -4.41 -15.80 -17.49
CA LYS A 53 -5.72 -15.67 -16.83
C LYS A 53 -5.62 -15.00 -15.46
N GLN A 54 -4.56 -15.30 -14.69
CA GLN A 54 -4.34 -14.71 -13.37
C GLN A 54 -3.99 -13.23 -13.43
N PHE A 55 -3.19 -12.81 -14.41
CA PHE A 55 -2.82 -11.40 -14.55
C PHE A 55 -3.94 -10.57 -15.19
N GLY A 56 -4.90 -11.22 -15.85
CA GLY A 56 -6.07 -10.54 -16.41
C GLY A 56 -5.66 -9.52 -17.47
N GLU A 57 -6.24 -8.33 -17.38
CA GLU A 57 -6.00 -7.23 -18.32
C GLU A 57 -4.87 -6.28 -17.89
N ASP A 58 -4.08 -6.59 -16.86
CA ASP A 58 -2.99 -5.74 -16.36
C ASP A 58 -1.72 -5.89 -17.23
N PRO A 59 -1.46 -4.97 -18.18
CA PRO A 59 -0.37 -5.13 -19.14
C PRO A 59 0.98 -4.80 -18.49
N TRP A 60 0.97 -3.94 -17.46
CA TRP A 60 2.16 -3.52 -16.74
C TRP A 60 2.70 -4.64 -15.87
N ARG A 61 1.82 -5.41 -15.22
CA ARG A 61 2.20 -6.61 -14.49
C ARG A 61 2.74 -7.68 -15.42
N TRP A 62 2.15 -7.87 -16.60
CA TRP A 62 2.73 -8.78 -17.60
C TRP A 62 4.15 -8.35 -18.01
N LYS A 63 4.32 -7.07 -18.33
CA LYS A 63 5.61 -6.49 -18.74
C LYS A 63 6.68 -6.67 -17.65
N ARG A 64 6.31 -6.44 -16.38
CA ARG A 64 7.24 -6.58 -15.25
C ARG A 64 7.60 -8.02 -14.92
N GLU A 65 6.59 -8.89 -14.79
CA GLU A 65 6.79 -10.25 -14.28
C GLU A 65 7.13 -11.27 -15.37
N MET A 66 6.65 -11.08 -16.61
CA MET A 66 6.85 -12.05 -17.72
C MET A 66 7.88 -11.57 -18.74
N GLU A 67 7.84 -10.30 -19.12
CA GLU A 67 8.85 -9.72 -20.02
C GLU A 67 10.12 -9.31 -19.25
N ALA A 68 10.10 -9.40 -17.91
CA ALA A 68 11.21 -9.00 -17.04
C ALA A 68 11.71 -7.58 -17.37
N GLU A 69 10.80 -6.64 -17.64
CA GLU A 69 11.14 -5.24 -17.90
C GLU A 69 10.81 -4.34 -16.69
N TRP A 70 11.59 -3.27 -16.49
CA TRP A 70 11.22 -2.22 -15.54
C TRP A 70 10.03 -1.44 -16.09
N ALA A 71 8.87 -1.74 -15.52
CA ALA A 71 7.60 -1.12 -15.85
C ALA A 71 7.02 -0.51 -14.57
N GLU A 72 7.29 0.78 -14.36
CA GLU A 72 6.52 1.57 -13.40
C GLU A 72 5.12 1.80 -14.01
N ASP A 73 4.09 1.73 -13.17
CA ASP A 73 2.73 2.04 -13.61
C ASP A 73 2.65 3.53 -13.90
N GLU A 74 2.70 3.91 -15.17
CA GLU A 74 2.67 5.31 -15.63
C GLU A 74 1.40 6.05 -15.16
N THR A 75 0.37 5.30 -14.74
CA THR A 75 -0.89 5.85 -14.23
C THR A 75 -0.96 5.94 -12.70
N ALA A 76 0.04 5.42 -11.99
CA ALA A 76 0.07 5.48 -10.53
C ALA A 76 0.33 6.92 -10.05
N TRP A 77 -0.62 7.47 -9.28
CA TRP A 77 -0.48 8.79 -8.68
C TRP A 77 0.64 8.86 -7.62
N LEU A 78 0.86 7.75 -6.90
CA LEU A 78 1.96 7.60 -5.95
C LEU A 78 2.97 6.60 -6.51
N SER A 79 4.17 7.08 -6.85
CA SER A 79 5.24 6.19 -7.31
C SER A 79 5.66 5.23 -6.20
N GLN A 80 6.14 4.06 -6.61
CA GLN A 80 6.64 3.05 -5.67
C GLN A 80 7.81 3.60 -4.83
N SER A 81 8.69 4.39 -5.44
CA SER A 81 9.82 5.03 -4.75
C SER A 81 9.38 6.01 -3.65
N LEU A 82 8.26 6.71 -3.83
CA LEU A 82 7.67 7.54 -2.77
C LEU A 82 7.13 6.68 -1.62
N ILE A 83 6.45 5.58 -1.93
CA ILE A 83 5.94 4.64 -0.91
C ILE A 83 7.10 4.03 -0.11
N THR A 84 8.16 3.59 -0.79
CA THR A 84 9.34 2.99 -0.15
C THR A 84 10.04 3.97 0.78
N LYS A 85 10.11 5.26 0.45
CA LYS A 85 10.68 6.29 1.33
C LYS A 85 9.89 6.49 2.63
N CYS A 86 8.61 6.11 2.65
CA CYS A 86 7.79 6.15 3.85
C CYS A 86 7.97 4.91 4.74
N ILE A 87 8.65 3.86 4.26
CA ILE A 87 9.01 2.71 5.08
C ILE A 87 10.13 3.13 6.02
N ALA A 88 9.82 3.15 7.30
CA ALA A 88 10.73 3.60 8.33
C ALA A 88 10.80 2.62 9.50
N THR A 89 11.85 2.78 10.28
CA THR A 89 12.04 2.12 11.57
C THR A 89 12.04 3.15 12.69
N GLU A 90 11.77 2.72 13.92
CA GLU A 90 11.90 3.57 15.11
C GLU A 90 13.30 4.19 15.19
N LYS A 91 14.34 3.44 14.82
CA LYS A 91 15.72 3.94 14.77
C LYS A 91 15.91 5.11 13.80
N THR A 92 15.25 5.07 12.65
CA THR A 92 15.36 6.13 11.63
C THR A 92 14.53 7.37 11.93
N LEU A 93 13.45 7.22 12.70
CA LEU A 93 12.52 8.32 13.00
C LEU A 93 12.63 8.87 14.42
N GLY A 94 13.20 8.11 15.35
CA GLY A 94 13.28 8.45 16.77
C GLY A 94 11.92 8.43 17.47
N GLU A 95 10.91 7.82 16.86
CA GLU A 95 9.52 7.80 17.31
C GLU A 95 9.00 6.36 17.18
N GLU A 96 8.12 5.94 18.11
CA GLU A 96 7.49 4.61 18.11
C GLU A 96 6.57 4.44 16.89
N LEU A 97 6.61 3.28 16.25
CA LEU A 97 5.80 2.98 15.05
C LEU A 97 4.64 2.02 15.34
N GLN A 98 4.42 1.67 16.60
CA GLN A 98 3.34 0.78 16.99
C GLN A 98 1.97 1.44 16.82
N LEU A 99 1.03 0.63 16.34
CA LEU A 99 -0.37 1.01 16.34
C LEU A 99 -0.88 1.05 17.77
N TRP A 100 -1.64 2.09 18.08
CA TRP A 100 -2.30 2.25 19.35
C TRP A 100 -3.53 1.35 19.44
N ASN A 101 -3.71 0.77 20.62
CA ASN A 101 -4.86 -0.07 20.92
C ASN A 101 -6.13 0.78 20.98
N PHE A 102 -7.25 0.27 20.52
CA PHE A 102 -8.55 0.95 20.63
C PHE A 102 -8.90 1.39 22.06
N GLU A 103 -8.45 0.63 23.07
CA GLU A 103 -8.71 0.90 24.50
C GLU A 103 -7.71 1.88 25.14
N SER A 104 -6.64 2.30 24.45
CA SER A 104 -5.68 3.23 25.02
C SER A 104 -6.25 4.65 25.12
N ILE A 105 -5.68 5.44 26.04
CA ILE A 105 -6.07 6.83 26.26
C ILE A 105 -4.89 7.72 25.85
N HIS A 106 -5.16 8.67 24.96
CA HIS A 106 -4.18 9.63 24.47
C HIS A 106 -4.75 11.04 24.63
N LYS A 107 -3.90 12.01 25.00
CA LYS A 107 -4.31 13.42 25.17
C LYS A 107 -3.20 14.34 24.68
N GLY A 108 -3.59 15.47 24.10
CA GLY A 108 -2.65 16.49 23.61
C GLY A 108 -1.92 16.12 22.31
N CYS A 109 -2.34 15.03 21.64
CA CYS A 109 -1.82 14.62 20.35
C CYS A 109 -2.52 15.38 19.22
N ASN A 110 -1.79 15.74 18.17
CA ASN A 110 -2.37 16.33 16.95
C ASN A 110 -2.83 15.21 16.02
N LEU A 111 -4.07 14.75 16.22
CA LEU A 111 -4.62 13.59 15.52
C LEU A 111 -5.47 14.00 14.31
N TYR A 112 -5.32 13.26 13.22
CA TYR A 112 -6.14 13.38 12.03
C TYR A 112 -6.69 12.02 11.66
N ALA A 113 -7.91 11.98 11.15
CA ALA A 113 -8.58 10.73 10.76
C ALA A 113 -9.09 10.76 9.33
N GLY A 114 -9.03 9.62 8.66
CA GLY A 114 -9.63 9.35 7.37
C GLY A 114 -10.56 8.14 7.49
N LEU A 115 -11.80 8.29 7.03
CA LEU A 115 -12.81 7.24 7.05
C LEU A 115 -13.32 7.01 5.62
N ASP A 116 -13.19 5.79 5.13
CA ASP A 116 -13.79 5.32 3.89
C ASP A 116 -14.93 4.36 4.23
N LEU A 117 -16.10 4.62 3.67
CA LEU A 117 -17.33 3.90 3.99
C LEU A 117 -17.69 2.91 2.89
N GLY A 118 -17.36 1.64 3.12
CA GLY A 118 -17.91 0.48 2.41
C GLY A 118 -19.08 -0.17 3.15
N ARG A 119 -19.76 -1.15 2.53
CA ARG A 119 -20.82 -1.92 3.23
C ARG A 119 -21.01 -3.33 2.69
N VAL A 120 -21.45 -3.47 1.45
CA VAL A 120 -21.92 -4.77 0.91
C VAL A 120 -20.83 -5.46 0.09
N LYS A 121 -20.11 -4.69 -0.73
CA LYS A 121 -19.03 -5.20 -1.58
C LYS A 121 -17.66 -4.87 -1.01
N ASP A 122 -17.51 -3.63 -0.57
CA ASP A 122 -16.27 -3.10 -0.02
C ASP A 122 -16.34 -2.96 1.50
N TYR A 123 -15.20 -3.10 2.16
CA TYR A 123 -15.07 -2.90 3.60
C TYR A 123 -15.12 -1.41 3.93
N SER A 124 -15.64 -1.05 5.10
CA SER A 124 -15.34 0.27 5.69
C SER A 124 -13.95 0.24 6.32
N ALA A 125 -13.21 1.35 6.25
CA ALA A 125 -11.88 1.49 6.82
C ALA A 125 -11.68 2.85 7.49
N LEU A 126 -11.20 2.84 8.73
CA LEU A 126 -10.78 4.02 9.49
C LEU A 126 -9.27 4.00 9.65
N VAL A 127 -8.63 5.13 9.37
CA VAL A 127 -7.20 5.38 9.61
C VAL A 127 -7.06 6.60 10.50
N VAL A 128 -6.20 6.52 11.52
CA VAL A 128 -5.80 7.66 12.36
C VAL A 128 -4.31 7.85 12.26
N ILE A 129 -3.90 9.10 12.02
CA ILE A 129 -2.51 9.53 11.98
C ILE A 129 -2.25 10.62 13.02
N GLU A 130 -1.04 10.68 13.53
CA GLU A 130 -0.56 11.73 14.43
C GLU A 130 0.49 12.59 13.72
N GLU A 131 0.38 13.91 13.80
CA GLU A 131 1.44 14.82 13.40
C GLU A 131 2.44 15.04 14.54
N VAL A 132 3.69 14.62 14.33
CA VAL A 132 4.82 14.88 15.23
C VAL A 132 5.94 15.52 14.43
N LYS A 133 6.29 16.77 14.77
CA LYS A 133 7.38 17.53 14.12
C LYS A 133 7.26 17.54 12.59
N HIS A 134 6.05 17.80 12.07
CA HIS A 134 5.71 17.81 10.63
C HIS A 134 5.86 16.47 9.90
N LYS A 135 5.94 15.36 10.64
CA LYS A 135 5.83 14.00 10.11
C LYS A 135 4.52 13.39 10.56
N PHE A 136 3.93 12.56 9.70
CA PHE A 136 2.67 11.89 9.99
C PHE A 136 2.92 10.41 10.29
N PHE A 137 2.50 9.98 11.46
CA PHE A 137 2.68 8.62 11.95
C PHE A 137 1.35 7.89 11.96
N LEU A 138 1.31 6.68 11.39
CA LEU A 138 0.13 5.83 11.45
C LEU A 138 -0.05 5.33 12.88
N ARG A 139 -1.17 5.70 13.52
CA ARG A 139 -1.49 5.30 14.91
C ARG A 139 -2.60 4.28 14.98
N HIS A 140 -3.51 4.26 14.02
CA HIS A 140 -4.62 3.31 14.06
C HIS A 140 -5.07 2.94 12.67
N VAL A 141 -5.39 1.66 12.48
CA VAL A 141 -6.11 1.15 11.31
C VAL A 141 -7.20 0.22 11.81
N LYS A 142 -8.45 0.51 11.43
CA LYS A 142 -9.58 -0.38 11.67
C LYS A 142 -10.27 -0.68 10.35
N ILE A 143 -10.22 -1.94 9.93
CA ILE A 143 -11.04 -2.49 8.85
C ILE A 143 -12.27 -3.14 9.51
N PHE A 144 -13.46 -2.75 9.04
CA PHE A 144 -14.74 -3.24 9.55
C PHE A 144 -15.28 -4.33 8.65
N ASP A 145 -15.72 -5.45 9.23
CA ASP A 145 -16.26 -6.59 8.48
C ASP A 145 -17.40 -6.17 7.53
N LEU A 146 -17.52 -6.89 6.41
CA LEU A 146 -18.61 -6.67 5.46
C LEU A 146 -19.97 -6.78 6.16
N GLY A 147 -20.89 -5.89 5.79
CA GLY A 147 -22.21 -5.80 6.39
C GLY A 147 -22.26 -5.06 7.73
N THR A 148 -21.14 -4.60 8.28
CA THR A 148 -21.15 -3.70 9.45
C THR A 148 -22.00 -2.47 9.16
N SER A 149 -22.90 -2.12 10.08
CA SER A 149 -23.77 -0.96 9.91
C SER A 149 -22.97 0.34 10.05
N TYR A 150 -23.36 1.39 9.31
CA TYR A 150 -22.72 2.70 9.47
C TYR A 150 -22.88 3.26 10.88
N ALA A 151 -24.00 2.97 11.56
CA ALA A 151 -24.18 3.35 12.97
C ALA A 151 -23.08 2.75 13.86
N SER A 152 -22.70 1.47 13.64
CA SER A 152 -21.60 0.85 14.37
C SER A 152 -20.24 1.46 14.02
N VAL A 153 -20.01 1.81 12.74
CA VAL A 153 -18.78 2.49 12.30
C VAL A 153 -18.66 3.87 12.96
N ILE A 154 -19.72 4.68 12.91
CA ILE A 154 -19.78 6.01 13.55
C ILE A 154 -19.59 5.88 15.06
N GLY A 155 -20.25 4.91 15.70
CA GLY A 155 -20.10 4.66 17.14
C GLY A 155 -18.66 4.32 17.54
N TYR A 156 -17.96 3.54 16.72
CA TYR A 156 -16.54 3.25 16.90
C TYR A 156 -15.69 4.52 16.83
N VAL A 157 -15.91 5.36 15.82
CA VAL A 157 -15.19 6.62 15.62
C VAL A 157 -15.40 7.57 16.81
N LYS A 158 -16.65 7.72 17.28
CA LYS A 158 -16.99 8.57 18.43
C LYS A 158 -16.31 8.08 19.71
N THR A 159 -16.35 6.77 19.96
CA THR A 159 -15.68 6.15 21.12
C THR A 159 -14.17 6.38 21.07
N LEU A 160 -13.57 6.27 19.89
CA LEU A 160 -12.14 6.52 19.70
C LEU A 160 -11.79 7.99 19.95
N GLN A 161 -12.60 8.91 19.42
CA GLN A 161 -12.45 10.34 19.61
C GLN A 161 -12.49 10.73 21.10
N ASP A 162 -13.43 10.17 21.86
CA ASP A 162 -13.57 10.42 23.30
C ASP A 162 -12.33 9.95 24.08
N ARG A 163 -11.80 8.78 23.74
CA ARG A 163 -10.62 8.21 24.41
C ARG A 163 -9.34 8.96 24.06
N TRP A 164 -9.22 9.46 22.83
CA TRP A 164 -7.97 10.02 22.30
C TRP A 164 -7.93 11.54 22.32
N GLY A 165 -8.90 12.17 22.98
CA GLY A 165 -8.91 13.61 23.22
C GLY A 165 -9.29 14.44 21.98
N GLY A 166 -9.95 13.83 21.00
CA GLY A 166 -10.40 14.50 19.79
C GLY A 166 -9.50 14.29 18.56
N PHE A 167 -10.04 14.64 17.39
CA PHE A 167 -9.28 14.78 16.16
C PHE A 167 -9.23 16.27 15.78
N CYS A 168 -8.06 16.76 15.36
CA CYS A 168 -7.93 18.07 14.73
C CYS A 168 -8.78 18.15 13.46
N LYS A 169 -8.86 17.04 12.72
CA LYS A 169 -9.73 16.91 11.55
C LYS A 169 -10.03 15.45 11.25
N ILE A 170 -11.27 15.19 10.83
CA ILE A 170 -11.65 13.93 10.16
C ILE A 170 -12.11 14.23 8.73
N ARG A 171 -11.71 13.38 7.79
CA ARG A 171 -12.22 13.35 6.41
C ARG A 171 -12.97 12.05 6.20
N VAL A 172 -14.15 12.13 5.62
CA VAL A 172 -15.02 10.98 5.37
C VAL A 172 -15.29 10.94 3.87
N ASP A 173 -14.97 9.83 3.23
CA ASP A 173 -15.46 9.55 1.88
C ASP A 173 -16.87 8.95 2.03
N SER A 174 -17.85 9.73 1.60
CA SER A 174 -19.26 9.37 1.62
C SER A 174 -19.83 9.33 0.21
N THR A 175 -19.02 9.03 -0.81
CA THR A 175 -19.50 8.98 -2.19
C THR A 175 -20.72 8.03 -2.28
N ASN A 176 -21.90 8.60 -2.53
CA ASN A 176 -23.24 7.95 -2.50
C ASN A 176 -23.83 7.63 -1.10
N GLN A 177 -23.39 8.29 -0.03
CA GLN A 177 -23.73 7.96 1.38
C GLN A 177 -23.90 9.21 2.26
N ASP A 178 -24.53 10.26 1.71
CA ASP A 178 -24.54 11.61 2.29
C ASP A 178 -25.13 11.73 3.70
N TYR A 179 -26.07 10.85 4.08
CA TYR A 179 -26.70 10.87 5.41
C TYR A 179 -25.72 10.58 6.56
N VAL A 180 -24.60 9.88 6.28
CA VAL A 180 -23.60 9.55 7.31
C VAL A 180 -22.82 10.79 7.75
N VAL A 181 -22.59 11.73 6.82
CA VAL A 181 -21.82 12.95 7.11
C VAL A 181 -22.58 13.89 8.04
N GLU A 182 -23.91 13.92 7.96
CA GLU A 182 -24.75 14.72 8.87
C GLU A 182 -24.68 14.21 10.30
N ASP A 183 -24.73 12.88 10.51
CA ASP A 183 -24.63 12.26 11.83
C ASP A 183 -23.25 12.42 12.49
N MET A 184 -22.20 12.64 11.69
CA MET A 184 -20.83 12.86 12.17
C MET A 184 -20.51 14.32 12.51
N LYS A 185 -21.40 15.27 12.19
CA LYS A 185 -21.24 16.69 12.58
C LYS A 185 -21.72 16.98 14.01
N ASN A 186 -22.50 16.06 14.59
CA ASN A 186 -23.06 16.14 15.94
C ASN A 186 -22.32 15.22 16.91
#